data_AF-A0A661PFQ7-F1
#
_entry.id   AF-A0A661PFQ7-F1
#
_cell.length_a   1.000
_cell.length_b   1.000
_cell.length_c   1.000
_cell.angle_alpha   90.00
_cell.angle_beta   90.00
_cell.angle_gamma   90.00
#
_symmetry.space_group_name_H-M   'P 1'
#
loop_
_entity.id
_entity.type
_entity.pdbx_description
1 polymer ?
#
loop_
_entity_poly.entity_id
_entity_poly.type
_entity_poly.pdbx_seq_one_letter_code
_entity_poly.pdbx_strand_id
1 'polypeptide(L)' 'MEIPFARLPNRCVRIGDYAFDRHNFHELLRYVERGGFPRWRNEIRPDYVNRMKKQISESSNEMFAGLKFD' A
#
# COMPACT_ATOMS: atom_id res chain seq x y z
N MET A 1 6.79 -18.45 0.62
CA MET A 1 5.36 -18.34 0.25
C MET A 1 5.22 -17.01 -0.48
N GLU A 2 4.84 -17.05 -1.75
CA GLU A 2 4.53 -15.83 -2.51
C GLU A 2 3.07 -15.49 -2.26
N ILE A 3 2.78 -14.24 -1.88
CA ILE A 3 1.39 -13.78 -1.71
C ILE A 3 0.91 -13.38 -3.11
N PRO A 4 -0.13 -14.04 -3.67
CA PRO A 4 -0.64 -13.69 -5.00
C PRO A 4 -1.05 -12.22 -5.06
N PHE A 5 -0.56 -11.50 -6.08
CA PHE A 5 -0.96 -10.12 -6.36
C PHE A 5 -1.55 -10.03 -7.77
N ALA A 6 -2.70 -9.38 -7.91
CA ALA A 6 -3.30 -9.13 -9.22
C ALA A 6 -4.02 -7.79 -9.28
N ARG A 7 -3.92 -7.10 -10.42
CA ARG A 7 -4.83 -5.99 -10.74
C ARG A 7 -6.16 -6.57 -11.22
N LEU A 8 -7.26 -6.05 -10.69
CA LEU A 8 -8.61 -6.38 -11.10
C LEU A 8 -9.21 -5.23 -11.93
N PRO A 9 -10.34 -5.44 -12.64
CA PRO A 9 -11.12 -4.36 -13.23
C PRO A 9 -11.56 -3.31 -12.19
N ASN A 10 -12.06 -2.16 -12.67
CA ASN A 10 -12.66 -1.11 -11.82
C ASN A 10 -11.74 -0.52 -10.73
N ARG A 11 -10.42 -0.47 -10.99
CA ARG A 11 -9.42 0.07 -10.04
C ARG A 11 -9.41 -0.70 -8.71
N CYS A 12 -9.48 -2.02 -8.81
CA CYS A 12 -9.34 -2.93 -7.68
C CYS A 12 -8.02 -3.71 -7.76
N VAL A 13 -7.56 -4.21 -6.61
CA VAL A 13 -6.40 -5.10 -6.51
C VAL A 13 -6.74 -6.30 -5.64
N ARG A 14 -6.15 -7.46 -5.95
CA ARG A 14 -6.23 -8.66 -5.14
C ARG A 14 -4.88 -8.93 -4.49
N ILE A 15 -4.89 -9.19 -3.19
CA ILE A 15 -3.72 -9.56 -2.39
C ILE A 15 -4.11 -10.81 -1.59
N GLY A 16 -3.55 -11.96 -1.98
CA GLY A 16 -4.03 -13.26 -1.49
C GLY A 16 -5.50 -13.49 -1.86
N ASP A 17 -6.31 -13.75 -0.86
CA ASP A 17 -7.75 -14.01 -0.99
C ASP A 17 -8.62 -12.74 -0.87
N TYR A 18 -8.00 -11.59 -0.59
CA TYR A 18 -8.71 -10.33 -0.36
C TYR A 18 -8.67 -9.44 -1.60
N ALA A 19 -9.82 -8.87 -1.93
CA ALA A 19 -9.95 -7.82 -2.94
C ALA A 19 -10.14 -6.46 -2.26
N PHE A 20 -9.41 -5.47 -2.74
CA PHE A 20 -9.46 -4.10 -2.27
C PHE A 20 -9.92 -3.21 -3.42
N ASP A 21 -10.95 -2.40 -3.20
CA ASP A 21 -11.16 -1.21 -4.01
C ASP A 21 -10.04 -0.19 -3.75
N ARG A 22 -10.02 0.88 -4.54
CA ARG A 22 -9.01 1.93 -4.46
C ARG A 22 -8.93 2.57 -3.07
N HIS A 23 -10.06 2.82 -2.41
CA HIS A 23 -10.09 3.47 -1.10
C HIS A 23 -9.51 2.57 -0.03
N ASN A 24 -9.97 1.32 0.04
CA ASN A 24 -9.48 0.33 1.00
C ASN A 24 -8.01 -0.03 0.75
N PHE A 25 -7.55 -0.01 -0.50
CA PHE A 25 -6.13 -0.17 -0.82
C PHE A 25 -5.29 1.01 -0.29
N HIS A 26 -5.79 2.24 -0.35
CA HIS A 26 -5.12 3.40 0.27
C HIS A 26 -5.00 3.26 1.78
N GLU A 27 -6.06 2.81 2.45
CA GLU A 27 -6.03 2.53 3.89
C GLU A 27 -4.99 1.46 4.24
N LEU A 28 -4.88 0.40 3.43
CA LEU A 28 -3.83 -0.61 3.62
C LEU A 28 -2.42 -0.01 3.49
N LEU A 29 -2.20 0.84 2.49
CA LEU A 29 -0.90 1.48 2.29
C LEU A 29 -0.53 2.43 3.43
N ARG A 30 -1.48 3.24 3.92
CA ARG A 30 -1.30 4.08 5.12
C ARG A 30 -1.03 3.24 6.36
N TYR A 31 -1.74 2.12 6.51
CA TYR A 31 -1.53 1.20 7.62
C TYR A 31 -0.11 0.64 7.62
N VAL A 32 0.39 0.14 6.48
CA VAL A 32 1.78 -0.31 6.32
C VAL A 32 2.77 0.83 6.59
N GLU A 33 2.50 2.02 6.09
CA GLU A 33 3.38 3.18 6.24
C GLU A 33 3.54 3.62 7.71
N ARG A 34 2.45 3.55 8.49
CA ARG A 34 2.41 3.74 9.95
C ARG A 34 2.97 2.53 10.72
N GLY A 35 3.27 1.42 10.05
CA GLY A 35 3.89 0.22 10.62
C GLY A 35 2.94 -0.86 11.11
N GLY A 36 1.68 -0.77 10.71
CA GLY A 36 0.64 -1.71 11.10
C GLY A 36 0.45 -1.79 12.62
N PHE A 37 0.06 -2.96 13.10
CA PHE A 37 -0.01 -3.31 14.51
C PHE A 37 1.03 -4.41 14.78
N PRO A 38 1.93 -4.26 15.78
CA PRO A 38 1.94 -3.25 16.84
C PRO A 38 2.75 -1.96 16.51
N ARG A 39 2.91 -1.59 15.23
CA ARG A 39 3.86 -0.57 14.70
C ARG A 39 5.25 -1.12 14.41
N TRP A 40 6.08 -0.29 13.78
CA TRP A 40 7.49 -0.61 13.56
C TRP A 40 8.27 -0.63 14.88
N ARG A 41 9.21 -1.57 14.99
CA ARG A 41 10.08 -1.69 16.15
C ARG A 41 10.87 -0.40 16.36
N ASN A 42 10.80 0.17 17.56
CA ASN A 42 11.44 1.44 17.91
C ASN A 42 11.04 2.60 16.98
N GLU A 43 9.87 2.53 16.33
CA GLU A 43 9.41 3.50 15.33
C GLU A 43 10.30 3.59 14.07
N ILE A 44 11.22 2.64 13.89
CA ILE A 44 12.13 2.61 12.74
C ILE A 44 11.42 1.93 11.57
N ARG A 45 10.99 2.75 10.62
CA ARG A 45 10.41 2.29 9.36
C ARG A 45 11.47 1.58 8.50
N PRO A 46 11.20 0.37 7.97
CA PRO A 46 12.09 -0.30 7.03
C PRO A 46 12.26 0.46 5.70
N ASP A 47 13.45 0.36 5.09
CA ASP A 47 13.77 1.06 3.84
C ASP A 47 12.83 0.74 2.67
N TYR A 48 12.27 -0.47 2.62
CA TYR A 48 11.34 -0.84 1.57
C TYR A 48 10.07 0.02 1.60
N VAL A 49 9.65 0.46 2.78
CA VAL A 49 8.46 1.34 2.93
C VAL A 49 8.80 2.74 2.40
N ASN A 50 10.01 3.24 2.66
CA ASN A 50 10.46 4.52 2.10
C ASN A 50 10.54 4.48 0.57
N ARG A 51 11.08 3.39 0.00
CA ARG A 51 11.09 3.18 -1.45
C ARG A 51 9.69 3.08 -2.03
N MET A 52 8.79 2.35 -1.36
CA MET A 52 7.38 2.24 -1.74
C MET A 52 6.71 3.62 -1.78
N LYS A 53 6.84 4.45 -0.73
CA LYS A 53 6.31 5.82 -0.70
C LYS A 53 6.80 6.64 -1.88
N LYS A 54 8.12 6.61 -2.13
CA LYS A 54 8.74 7.34 -3.24
C LYS A 54 8.17 6.90 -4.60
N GLN A 55 8.17 5.60 -4.87
CA GLN A 55 7.65 5.05 -6.12
C GLN A 55 6.18 5.37 -6.34
N ILE A 56 5.37 5.35 -5.27
CA ILE A 56 3.96 5.75 -5.31
C ILE A 56 3.83 7.24 -5.64
N SER A 57 4.60 8.12 -4.98
CA SER A 57 4.53 9.57 -5.22
C SER A 57 4.96 9.98 -6.63
N GLU A 58 5.86 9.21 -7.24
CA GLU A 58 6.35 9.43 -8.61
C GLU A 58 5.47 8.70 -9.66
N SER A 59 4.51 7.88 -9.24
CA SER A 59 3.67 7.10 -10.14
C SER A 59 2.54 7.93 -10.74
N SER A 60 2.34 7.79 -12.05
CA SER A 60 1.14 8.27 -12.76
C SER A 60 -0.04 7.29 -12.70
N ASN A 61 0.08 6.18 -11.96
CA ASN A 61 -0.98 5.18 -11.88
C ASN A 61 -2.17 5.72 -11.07
N GLU A 62 -3.35 5.77 -11.71
CA GLU A 62 -4.58 6.26 -11.10
C GLU A 62 -5.00 5.53 -9.82
N MET A 63 -4.52 4.30 -9.61
CA MET A 63 -4.69 3.58 -8.34
C MET A 63 -4.18 4.39 -7.16
N PHE A 64 -3.17 5.24 -7.34
CA PHE A 64 -2.56 6.06 -6.29
C PHE A 64 -3.04 7.52 -6.30
N ALA A 65 -3.88 7.92 -7.26
CA ALA A 65 -4.33 9.31 -7.37
C ALA A 65 -5.02 9.77 -6.07
N GLY A 66 -4.55 10.86 -5.48
CA GLY A 66 -5.09 11.40 -4.22
C GLY A 66 -4.66 10.66 -2.94
N LEU A 67 -3.81 9.62 -3.03
CA LEU A 67 -3.19 9.04 -1.85
C LEU A 67 -2.22 10.05 -1.23
N LYS A 68 -2.40 10.29 0.07
CA LYS A 68 -1.48 11.05 0.92
C LYS A 68 -1.08 10.16 2.09
N PHE A 69 0.21 10.14 2.35
CA PHE A 69 0.81 9.59 3.56
C PHE A 69 0.96 10.73 4.56
N ASP A 70 0.61 10.48 5.83
CA ASP A 70 0.72 11.48 6.90
C ASP A 70 2.16 11.66 7.40
#